data_AF-A0A9E2RZ40-F1
#
_entry.id   AF-A0A9E2RZ40-F1
#
_cell.length_a   1.000
_cell.length_b   1.000
_cell.length_c   1.000
_cell.angle_alpha   90.00
_cell.angle_beta   90.00
_cell.angle_gamma   90.00
#
_symmetry.space_group_name_H-M   'P 1'
#
loop_
_entity.id
_entity.type
_entity.pdbx_description
1 polymer ?
#
loop_
_entity_poly.entity_id
_entity_poly.type
_entity_poly.pdbx_seq_one_letter_code
_entity_poly.pdbx_strand_id
1 'polypeptide(L)'
;MSARDRVRDHLLTHSVRRGDFVLKSGRRSAWFIDSKMTICAPEVMVDVASMVLEVIPADATAIGGLTMGADGVSFISAAVGATRGRALRAFSVRKEVKDHGAGGRIAGVLHPGDRVVVTEDTVTRGTSLLEAADAITAAGAQVVLLLAVVDRGGTVAAMASERGWPFRALFGAPDLGFEFEGA
;
A
#
# COMPACT_ATOMS: atom_id res chain seq x y z
N MET A 1 22.58 4.75 9.89
CA MET A 1 21.10 4.84 9.95
C MET A 1 20.53 3.87 8.94
N SER A 2 19.61 2.98 9.33
CA SER A 2 19.03 1.97 8.42
C SER A 2 18.08 2.61 7.40
N ALA A 3 17.71 1.87 6.33
CA ALA A 3 16.66 2.31 5.40
C ALA A 3 15.33 2.57 6.13
N ARG A 4 14.97 1.67 7.07
CA ARG A 4 13.80 1.83 7.93
C ARG A 4 13.84 3.13 8.74
N ASP A 5 14.98 3.45 9.35
CA ASP A 5 15.12 4.69 10.13
C ASP A 5 14.99 5.93 9.25
N ARG A 6 15.64 5.96 8.07
CA ARG A 6 15.53 7.09 7.12
C ARG A 6 14.10 7.33 6.69
N VAL A 7 13.37 6.27 6.33
CA VAL A 7 11.96 6.36 5.93
C VAL A 7 11.09 6.81 7.11
N ARG A 8 11.29 6.26 8.31
CA ARG A 8 10.55 6.67 9.52
C ARG A 8 10.75 8.15 9.82
N ASP A 9 11.99 8.62 9.80
CA ASP A 9 12.32 10.00 10.13
C ASP A 9 11.76 10.95 9.06
N HIS A 10 11.79 10.55 7.79
CA HIS A 10 11.16 11.30 6.70
C HIS A 10 9.62 11.35 6.84
N LEU A 11 8.97 10.24 7.20
CA LEU A 11 7.52 10.20 7.48
C LEU A 11 7.16 11.19 8.60
N LEU A 12 7.89 11.16 9.72
CA LEU A 12 7.64 12.04 10.86
C LEU A 12 7.84 13.52 10.53
N THR A 13 8.80 13.83 9.66
CA THR A 13 9.15 15.21 9.29
C THR A 13 8.23 15.79 8.22
N HIS A 14 7.86 15.00 7.22
CA HIS A 14 7.23 15.51 5.99
C HIS A 14 5.80 15.00 5.75
N SER A 15 5.45 13.82 6.29
CA SER A 15 4.13 13.21 6.06
C SER A 15 3.17 13.41 7.23
N VAL A 16 3.67 13.46 8.46
CA VAL A 16 2.85 13.61 9.68
C VAL A 16 2.51 15.07 9.95
N ARG A 17 1.22 15.34 10.21
CA ARG A 17 0.72 16.63 10.67
C ARG A 17 0.02 16.45 12.00
N ARG A 18 0.31 17.33 12.97
CA ARG A 18 -0.33 17.35 14.30
C ARG A 18 -1.31 18.51 14.39
N GLY A 19 -2.43 18.29 15.06
CA GLY A 19 -3.53 19.27 15.17
C GLY A 19 -4.88 18.59 15.29
N ASP A 20 -5.95 19.37 15.19
CA ASP A 20 -7.32 18.86 15.25
C ASP A 20 -7.83 18.54 13.84
N PHE A 21 -7.95 17.25 13.53
CA PHE A 21 -8.47 16.79 12.23
C PHE A 21 -9.81 16.08 12.40
N VAL A 22 -10.75 16.36 11.48
CA VAL A 22 -11.95 15.55 11.29
C VAL A 22 -11.71 14.61 10.11
N LEU A 23 -11.72 13.32 10.39
CA LEU A 23 -11.48 12.29 9.38
C LEU A 23 -12.73 12.08 8.52
N LYS A 24 -12.59 11.38 7.39
CA LYS A 24 -13.73 10.94 6.57
C LYS A 24 -14.77 10.11 7.35
N SER A 25 -14.36 9.50 8.47
CA SER A 25 -15.26 8.76 9.36
C SER A 25 -16.07 9.66 10.32
N GLY A 26 -15.83 10.97 10.34
CA GLY A 26 -16.40 11.90 11.32
C GLY A 26 -15.67 11.93 12.67
N ARG A 27 -14.77 10.97 12.93
CA ARG A 27 -13.95 10.95 14.15
C ARG A 27 -12.93 12.08 14.16
N ARG A 28 -12.67 12.62 15.35
CA ARG A 28 -11.56 13.54 15.60
C ARG A 28 -10.26 12.76 15.77
N SER A 29 -9.17 13.28 15.21
CA SER A 29 -7.81 12.76 15.40
C SER A 29 -6.86 13.91 15.70
N ALA A 30 -5.93 13.68 16.62
CA ALA A 30 -4.85 14.61 16.95
C ALA A 30 -3.75 14.66 15.87
N TRP A 31 -3.84 13.78 14.87
CA TRP A 31 -2.85 13.69 13.80
C TRP A 31 -3.44 13.18 12.48
N PHE A 32 -2.76 13.55 11.41
CA PHE A 32 -3.04 13.13 10.05
C PHE A 32 -1.72 12.76 9.37
N ILE A 33 -1.76 11.83 8.42
CA ILE A 33 -0.58 11.45 7.65
C ILE A 33 -0.90 11.32 6.16
N ASP A 34 -0.05 11.94 5.34
CA ASP A 34 -0.01 11.72 3.90
C ASP A 34 1.33 11.06 3.52
N SER A 35 1.34 9.72 3.52
CA SER A 35 2.57 8.95 3.30
C SER A 35 3.11 9.09 1.87
N LYS A 36 2.30 9.56 0.90
CA LYS A 36 2.76 9.82 -0.48
C LYS A 36 3.88 10.85 -0.52
N MET A 37 3.85 11.84 0.38
CA MET A 37 4.92 12.83 0.54
C MET A 37 6.27 12.20 0.82
N THR A 38 6.30 11.02 1.44
CA THR A 38 7.53 10.26 1.72
C THR A 38 7.80 9.20 0.65
N ILE A 39 6.77 8.45 0.24
CA ILE A 39 6.92 7.37 -0.74
C ILE A 39 7.43 7.88 -2.08
N CYS A 40 6.99 9.08 -2.48
CA CYS A 40 7.38 9.70 -3.75
C CYS A 40 8.56 10.70 -3.59
N ALA A 41 9.20 10.75 -2.43
CA ALA A 41 10.33 11.65 -2.18
C ALA A 41 11.65 11.04 -2.71
N PRO A 42 12.45 11.79 -3.51
CA PRO A 42 13.69 11.27 -4.08
C PRO A 42 14.72 10.83 -3.04
N GLU A 43 14.66 11.38 -1.83
CA GLU A 43 15.57 11.10 -0.72
C GLU A 43 15.42 9.66 -0.21
N VAL A 44 14.21 9.10 -0.26
CA VAL A 44 13.89 7.82 0.42
C VAL A 44 13.03 6.85 -0.40
N MET A 45 12.58 7.21 -1.62
CA MET A 45 11.73 6.32 -2.44
C MET A 45 12.39 4.97 -2.74
N VAL A 46 13.71 4.93 -2.92
CA VAL A 46 14.47 3.68 -3.13
C VAL A 46 14.56 2.87 -1.83
N ASP A 47 14.60 3.51 -0.67
CA ASP A 47 14.55 2.84 0.63
C ASP A 47 13.17 2.20 0.85
N VAL A 48 12.09 2.92 0.55
CA VAL A 48 10.71 2.38 0.59
C VAL A 48 10.60 1.15 -0.31
N ALA A 49 11.03 1.26 -1.56
CA ALA A 49 11.01 0.14 -2.50
C ALA A 49 11.84 -1.05 -2.02
N SER A 50 13.00 -0.81 -1.41
CA SER A 50 13.84 -1.87 -0.85
C SER A 50 13.12 -2.60 0.28
N MET A 51 12.51 -1.85 1.21
CA MET A 51 11.73 -2.43 2.30
C MET A 51 10.51 -3.23 1.79
N VAL A 52 9.84 -2.77 0.74
CA VAL A 52 8.76 -3.54 0.09
C VAL A 52 9.32 -4.85 -0.47
N LEU A 53 10.39 -4.79 -1.26
CA LEU A 53 10.97 -5.97 -1.91
C LEU A 53 11.50 -7.02 -0.91
N GLU A 54 11.91 -6.60 0.29
CA GLU A 54 12.34 -7.48 1.39
C GLU A 54 11.19 -8.28 2.02
N VAL A 55 9.96 -7.74 2.03
CA VAL A 55 8.82 -8.36 2.73
C VAL A 55 7.86 -9.09 1.81
N ILE A 56 7.88 -8.81 0.50
CA ILE A 56 6.99 -9.49 -0.46
C ILE A 56 7.44 -10.94 -0.71
N PRO A 57 6.50 -11.87 -0.97
CA PRO A 57 6.82 -13.24 -1.33
C PRO A 57 7.76 -13.31 -2.55
N ALA A 58 8.68 -14.28 -2.56
CA ALA A 58 9.63 -14.47 -3.67
C ALA A 58 8.93 -14.82 -5.00
N ASP A 59 7.78 -15.48 -4.91
CA ASP A 59 6.96 -15.95 -6.03
C ASP A 59 5.86 -14.96 -6.43
N ALA A 60 5.83 -13.74 -5.87
CA ALA A 60 4.98 -12.67 -6.37
C ALA A 60 5.39 -12.27 -7.80
N THR A 61 4.41 -12.12 -8.70
CA THR A 61 4.62 -11.79 -10.12
C THR A 61 4.01 -10.43 -10.50
N ALA A 62 3.20 -9.84 -9.63
CA ALA A 62 2.57 -8.54 -9.85
C ALA A 62 2.40 -7.75 -8.56
N ILE A 63 2.32 -6.43 -8.69
CA ILE A 63 2.15 -5.48 -7.59
C ILE A 63 1.26 -4.32 -8.02
N GLY A 64 0.27 -3.98 -7.21
CA GLY A 64 -0.70 -2.94 -7.55
C GLY A 64 -1.71 -2.71 -6.43
N GLY A 65 -2.66 -1.80 -6.61
CA GLY A 65 -3.71 -1.54 -5.62
C GLY A 65 -4.60 -0.38 -6.04
N LEU A 66 -5.47 0.09 -5.13
CA LEU A 66 -6.40 1.17 -5.44
C LEU A 66 -5.67 2.52 -5.61
N THR A 67 -5.93 3.18 -6.73
CA THR A 67 -5.43 4.54 -6.99
C THR A 67 -6.03 5.56 -6.01
N MET A 68 -5.31 6.57 -5.53
CA MET A 68 -3.93 6.96 -5.86
C MET A 68 -2.89 6.45 -4.84
N GLY A 69 -3.32 5.80 -3.76
CA GLY A 69 -2.42 5.46 -2.64
C GLY A 69 -1.47 4.31 -2.94
N ALA A 70 -1.92 3.33 -3.71
CA ALA A 70 -1.08 2.20 -4.12
C ALA A 70 -0.02 2.54 -5.17
N ASP A 71 -0.24 3.59 -5.97
CA ASP A 71 0.48 3.80 -7.24
C ASP A 71 1.98 4.04 -7.02
N GLY A 72 2.33 4.93 -6.08
CA GLY A 72 3.72 5.22 -5.75
C GLY A 72 4.46 3.99 -5.22
N VAL A 73 3.85 3.25 -4.29
CA VAL A 73 4.43 2.03 -3.71
C VAL A 73 4.66 0.99 -4.80
N SER A 74 3.66 0.76 -5.65
CA SER A 74 3.70 -0.28 -6.67
C SER A 74 4.71 0.01 -7.78
N PHE A 75 4.64 1.19 -8.39
CA PHE A 75 5.47 1.51 -9.56
C PHE A 75 6.94 1.68 -9.20
N ILE A 76 7.25 2.32 -8.07
CA ILE A 76 8.63 2.50 -7.61
C ILE A 76 9.23 1.14 -7.22
N SER A 77 8.48 0.30 -6.48
CA SER A 77 8.95 -1.04 -6.09
C SER A 77 9.16 -1.96 -7.27
N ALA A 78 8.28 -1.92 -8.28
CA ALA A 78 8.46 -2.70 -9.50
C ALA A 78 9.68 -2.23 -10.31
N ALA A 79 9.89 -0.91 -10.44
CA ALA A 79 11.04 -0.35 -11.15
C ALA A 79 12.38 -0.73 -10.46
N VAL A 80 12.46 -0.58 -9.14
CA VAL A 80 13.63 -1.01 -8.36
C VAL A 80 13.78 -2.53 -8.36
N GLY A 81 12.68 -3.27 -8.33
CA GLY A 81 12.68 -4.73 -8.43
C GLY A 81 13.30 -5.21 -9.74
N ALA A 82 12.97 -4.58 -10.86
CA ALA A 82 13.48 -4.92 -12.18
C ALA A 82 15.02 -4.80 -12.25
N THR A 83 15.61 -3.81 -11.59
CA THR A 83 17.09 -3.66 -11.53
C THR A 83 17.76 -4.71 -10.63
N ARG A 84 16.97 -5.44 -9.83
CA ARG A 84 17.41 -6.50 -8.91
C ARG A 84 16.97 -7.90 -9.35
N GLY A 85 16.50 -8.04 -10.59
CA GLY A 85 16.04 -9.33 -11.13
C GLY A 85 14.66 -9.79 -10.61
N ARG A 86 13.90 -8.92 -9.94
CA ARG A 86 12.50 -9.18 -9.56
C ARG A 86 11.56 -8.64 -10.65
N ALA A 87 11.03 -9.54 -11.47
CA ALA A 87 10.08 -9.20 -12.52
C ALA A 87 8.65 -9.08 -11.95
N LEU A 88 8.27 -7.87 -11.53
CA LEU A 88 6.93 -7.57 -11.04
C LEU A 88 6.16 -6.76 -12.09
N ARG A 89 5.02 -7.27 -12.56
CA ARG A 89 4.09 -6.46 -13.35
C ARG A 89 3.42 -5.43 -12.45
N ALA A 90 3.48 -4.18 -12.86
CA ALA A 90 2.90 -3.10 -12.07
C ALA A 90 1.60 -2.61 -12.72
N PHE A 91 0.59 -2.39 -11.88
CA PHE A 91 -0.72 -1.93 -12.31
C PHE A 91 -1.38 -1.07 -11.22
N SER A 92 -2.47 -0.42 -11.59
CA SER A 92 -3.32 0.37 -10.71
C SER A 92 -4.79 -0.05 -10.86
N VAL A 93 -5.52 -0.08 -9.76
CA VAL A 93 -6.96 -0.33 -9.73
C VAL A 93 -7.67 1.02 -9.66
N ARG A 94 -8.51 1.30 -10.66
CA ARG A 94 -9.38 2.48 -10.72
C ARG A 94 -10.50 2.36 -9.70
N LYS A 95 -10.96 3.50 -9.18
CA LYS A 95 -12.16 3.58 -8.33
C LYS A 95 -13.42 3.18 -9.08
N GLU A 96 -13.51 3.59 -10.34
CA GLU A 96 -14.67 3.34 -11.19
C GLU A 96 -14.25 2.53 -12.42
N VAL A 97 -15.21 1.77 -12.97
CA VAL A 97 -15.04 1.04 -14.21
C VAL A 97 -14.91 2.05 -15.35
N LYS A 98 -13.97 1.81 -16.28
CA LYS A 98 -13.87 2.65 -17.48
C LYS A 98 -14.81 2.09 -18.56
N ASP A 99 -15.72 2.92 -19.05
CA ASP A 99 -16.79 2.50 -19.99
C ASP A 99 -16.32 2.25 -21.44
N HIS A 100 -15.11 2.67 -21.83
CA HIS A 100 -14.65 2.62 -23.23
C HIS A 100 -13.24 2.01 -23.36
N GLY A 101 -13.03 1.12 -24.35
CA GLY A 101 -11.76 0.43 -24.65
C GLY A 101 -11.72 -1.01 -24.14
N ALA A 102 -10.55 -1.50 -23.69
CA ALA A 102 -10.38 -2.83 -23.08
C ALA A 102 -11.18 -3.05 -21.78
N GLY A 103 -11.89 -2.03 -21.29
CA GLY A 103 -12.86 -2.11 -20.18
C GLY A 103 -12.24 -2.41 -18.81
N GLY A 104 -13.04 -2.24 -17.76
CA GLY A 104 -12.71 -2.71 -16.41
C GLY A 104 -12.02 -1.68 -15.51
N ARG A 105 -11.62 -2.16 -14.33
CA ARG A 105 -11.00 -1.34 -13.27
C ARG A 105 -9.47 -1.34 -13.33
N ILE A 106 -8.84 -2.26 -14.07
CA ILE A 106 -7.39 -2.41 -14.08
C ILE A 106 -6.75 -1.47 -15.12
N ALA A 107 -5.70 -0.76 -14.72
CA ALA A 107 -4.86 0.04 -15.59
C ALA A 107 -3.39 -0.39 -15.44
N GLY A 108 -2.77 -0.87 -16.53
CA GLY A 108 -1.43 -1.43 -16.51
C GLY A 108 -1.46 -2.91 -16.88
N VAL A 109 -0.42 -3.66 -16.46
CA VAL A 109 -0.26 -5.06 -16.86
C VAL A 109 -0.64 -5.96 -15.68
N LEU A 110 -1.76 -6.67 -15.81
CA LEU A 110 -2.19 -7.72 -14.89
C LEU A 110 -2.81 -8.85 -15.70
N HIS A 111 -2.38 -10.08 -15.46
CA HIS A 111 -2.90 -11.25 -16.13
C HIS A 111 -3.61 -12.19 -15.16
N PRO A 112 -4.61 -12.97 -15.62
CA PRO A 112 -5.12 -14.10 -14.85
C PRO A 112 -3.97 -15.03 -14.41
N GLY A 113 -4.02 -15.51 -13.18
CA GLY A 113 -2.99 -16.34 -12.56
C GLY A 113 -1.79 -15.59 -11.98
N ASP A 114 -1.68 -14.27 -12.17
CA ASP A 114 -0.64 -13.49 -11.49
C ASP A 114 -0.77 -13.58 -9.97
N ARG A 115 0.37 -13.65 -9.28
CA ARG A 115 0.47 -13.66 -7.82
C ARG A 115 0.75 -12.24 -7.33
N VAL A 116 -0.27 -11.63 -6.75
CA VAL A 116 -0.36 -10.18 -6.58
C VAL A 116 -0.11 -9.75 -5.14
N VAL A 117 0.81 -8.81 -4.97
CA VAL A 117 0.93 -8.00 -3.76
C VAL A 117 0.03 -6.77 -3.93
N VAL A 118 -0.99 -6.64 -3.08
CA VAL A 118 -1.87 -5.48 -3.05
C VAL A 118 -1.27 -4.43 -2.13
N THR A 119 -1.01 -3.22 -2.62
CA THR A 119 -0.37 -2.16 -1.83
C THR A 119 -1.31 -1.01 -1.48
N GLU A 120 -0.98 -0.30 -0.41
CA GLU A 120 -1.58 0.99 -0.03
C GLU A 120 -0.54 1.85 0.69
N ASP A 121 -0.61 3.18 0.53
CA ASP A 121 0.30 4.07 1.23
C ASP A 121 -0.02 4.16 2.72
N THR A 122 -1.29 4.41 3.04
CA THR A 122 -1.77 4.57 4.41
C THR A 122 -3.11 3.89 4.56
N VAL A 123 -3.22 2.93 5.48
CA VAL A 123 -4.49 2.29 5.83
C VAL A 123 -5.00 2.79 7.18
N THR A 124 -6.31 2.95 7.29
CA THR A 124 -6.99 3.12 8.59
C THR A 124 -7.88 1.92 8.86
N ARG A 125 -9.01 1.81 8.14
CA ARG A 125 -9.88 0.63 8.25
C ARG A 125 -9.42 -0.55 7.39
N GLY A 126 -8.76 -0.28 6.27
CA GLY A 126 -8.37 -1.29 5.27
C GLY A 126 -9.38 -1.53 4.15
N THR A 127 -10.51 -0.83 4.13
CA THR A 127 -11.58 -1.04 3.13
C THR A 127 -11.09 -0.88 1.70
N SER A 128 -10.31 0.16 1.39
CA SER A 128 -9.73 0.38 0.05
C SER A 128 -8.81 -0.75 -0.40
N LEU A 129 -8.01 -1.28 0.54
CA LEU A 129 -7.06 -2.36 0.28
C LEU A 129 -7.80 -3.68 -0.02
N LEU A 130 -8.87 -3.96 0.73
CA LEU A 130 -9.74 -5.12 0.51
C LEU A 130 -10.54 -5.00 -0.80
N GLU A 131 -11.03 -3.80 -1.13
CA GLU A 131 -11.73 -3.54 -2.39
C GLU A 131 -10.82 -3.75 -3.60
N ALA A 132 -9.56 -3.31 -3.52
CA ALA A 132 -8.56 -3.60 -4.55
C ALA A 132 -8.33 -5.11 -4.69
N ALA A 133 -8.18 -5.83 -3.57
CA ALA A 133 -8.00 -7.27 -3.55
C ALA A 133 -9.19 -8.01 -4.19
N ASP A 134 -10.42 -7.56 -3.96
CA ASP A 134 -11.62 -8.08 -4.62
C ASP A 134 -11.57 -7.85 -6.14
N ALA A 135 -11.24 -6.63 -6.59
CA ALA A 135 -11.15 -6.32 -8.01
C ALA A 135 -10.05 -7.13 -8.73
N ILE A 136 -8.92 -7.38 -8.05
CA ILE A 136 -7.80 -8.18 -8.54
C ILE A 136 -8.20 -9.65 -8.66
N THR A 137 -8.91 -10.18 -7.66
CA THR A 137 -9.42 -11.55 -7.67
C THR A 137 -10.46 -11.74 -8.78
N ALA A 138 -11.35 -10.76 -8.98
CA ALA A 138 -12.32 -10.75 -10.07
C ALA A 138 -11.67 -10.70 -11.46
N ALA A 139 -10.46 -10.14 -11.58
CA ALA A 139 -9.66 -10.17 -12.80
C ALA A 139 -8.93 -11.52 -13.03
N GLY A 140 -9.15 -12.52 -12.17
CA GLY A 140 -8.57 -13.86 -12.27
C GLY A 140 -7.16 -13.99 -11.71
N ALA A 141 -6.65 -12.99 -11.01
CA ALA A 141 -5.35 -13.04 -10.33
C ALA A 141 -5.49 -13.52 -8.87
N GLN A 142 -4.38 -13.96 -8.28
CA GLN A 142 -4.33 -14.44 -6.91
C GLN A 142 -3.68 -13.41 -5.99
N VAL A 143 -4.43 -12.90 -5.00
CA VAL A 143 -3.86 -12.07 -3.95
C VAL A 143 -3.02 -12.92 -3.00
N VAL A 144 -1.72 -12.60 -2.86
CA VAL A 144 -0.77 -13.34 -2.00
C VAL A 144 -0.31 -12.55 -0.78
N LEU A 145 -0.45 -11.22 -0.81
CA LEU A 145 -0.13 -10.35 0.31
C LEU A 145 -0.88 -9.02 0.18
N LEU A 146 -1.47 -8.54 1.27
CA LEU A 146 -1.87 -7.16 1.47
C LEU A 146 -0.74 -6.41 2.20
N LEU A 147 -0.28 -5.30 1.65
CA LEU A 147 0.85 -4.54 2.18
C LEU A 147 0.51 -3.05 2.30
N ALA A 148 0.62 -2.50 3.51
CA ALA A 148 0.56 -1.05 3.73
C ALA A 148 1.96 -0.50 4.03
N VAL A 149 2.27 0.72 3.56
CA VAL A 149 3.45 1.42 4.08
C VAL A 149 3.19 1.87 5.52
N VAL A 150 2.03 2.45 5.79
CA VAL A 150 1.62 2.83 7.15
C VAL A 150 0.25 2.23 7.50
N ASP A 151 0.19 1.43 8.57
CA ASP A 151 -1.05 1.05 9.23
C ASP A 151 -1.37 1.97 10.40
N ARG A 152 -2.38 2.80 10.20
CA ARG A 152 -2.84 3.80 11.16
C ARG A 152 -3.91 3.27 12.10
N GLY A 153 -4.67 2.26 11.67
CA GLY A 153 -5.88 1.84 12.38
C GLY A 153 -5.76 0.51 13.10
N GLY A 154 -4.82 -0.35 12.73
CA GLY A 154 -4.61 -1.65 13.38
C GLY A 154 -5.73 -2.67 13.11
N THR A 155 -6.68 -2.38 12.22
CA THR A 155 -7.85 -3.25 11.98
C THR A 155 -7.67 -4.22 10.81
N VAL A 156 -6.69 -3.96 9.93
CA VAL A 156 -6.58 -4.67 8.64
C VAL A 156 -6.22 -6.15 8.83
N ALA A 157 -5.39 -6.47 9.83
CA ALA A 157 -4.96 -7.85 10.08
C ALA A 157 -6.14 -8.81 10.31
N ALA A 158 -7.12 -8.40 11.13
CA ALA A 158 -8.30 -9.21 11.41
C ALA A 158 -9.17 -9.39 10.15
N MET A 159 -9.48 -8.29 9.46
CA MET A 159 -10.32 -8.31 8.25
C MET A 159 -9.68 -9.11 7.10
N ALA A 160 -8.35 -9.03 6.96
CA ALA A 160 -7.62 -9.79 5.95
C ALA A 160 -7.61 -11.29 6.29
N SER A 161 -7.44 -11.64 7.58
CA SER A 161 -7.48 -13.02 8.05
C SER A 161 -8.83 -13.70 7.79
N GLU A 162 -9.95 -12.99 7.95
CA GLU A 162 -11.30 -13.52 7.64
C GLU A 162 -11.46 -13.92 6.16
N ARG A 163 -10.66 -13.31 5.27
CA ARG A 163 -10.66 -13.59 3.84
C ARG A 163 -9.50 -14.50 3.39
N GLY A 164 -8.67 -14.96 4.32
CA GLY A 164 -7.50 -15.78 4.01
C GLY A 164 -6.36 -15.02 3.33
N TRP A 165 -6.31 -13.69 3.47
CA TRP A 165 -5.24 -12.86 2.92
C TRP A 165 -4.22 -12.50 3.99
N PRO A 166 -2.92 -12.81 3.79
CA PRO A 166 -1.86 -12.30 4.65
C PRO A 166 -1.80 -10.77 4.60
N PHE A 167 -1.58 -10.13 5.74
CA PHE A 167 -1.39 -8.68 5.83
C PHE A 167 -0.06 -8.33 6.51
N ARG A 168 0.63 -7.32 5.98
CA ARG A 168 1.76 -6.66 6.63
C ARG A 168 1.69 -5.14 6.48
N ALA A 169 2.25 -4.45 7.47
CA ALA A 169 2.54 -3.03 7.39
C ALA A 169 4.04 -2.80 7.55
N LEU A 170 4.62 -1.87 6.79
CA LEU A 170 6.02 -1.46 7.02
C LEU A 170 6.14 -0.69 8.34
N PHE A 171 5.18 0.18 8.64
CA PHE A 171 5.08 0.91 9.90
C PHE A 171 3.66 0.85 10.44
N GLY A 172 3.50 0.67 11.74
CA GLY A 172 2.26 0.95 12.46
C GLY A 172 2.24 2.38 13.02
N ALA A 173 1.08 2.88 13.44
CA ALA A 173 0.98 4.12 14.21
C ALA A 173 1.95 4.15 15.42
N PRO A 174 2.15 3.04 16.18
CA PRO A 174 3.12 3.02 17.28
C PRO A 174 4.58 3.22 16.85
N ASP A 175 4.98 2.76 15.65
CA ASP A 175 6.33 3.04 15.11
C ASP A 175 6.56 4.54 14.89
N LEU A 176 5.48 5.32 14.75
CA LEU A 176 5.48 6.77 14.54
C LEU A 176 5.15 7.56 15.82
N GLY A 177 5.02 6.89 16.97
CA GLY A 177 4.73 7.52 18.25
C GLY A 177 3.25 7.89 18.46
N PHE A 178 2.33 7.19 17.78
CA PHE A 178 0.88 7.38 17.92
C PHE A 178 0.17 6.09 18.29
N GLU A 179 -1.00 6.20 18.90
CA GLU A 179 -1.89 5.05 19.11
C GLU A 179 -2.60 4.67 17.81
N PHE A 180 -2.98 3.39 17.69
CA PHE A 180 -3.88 2.96 16.61
C PHE A 180 -5.25 3.59 16.81
N GLU A 181 -5.89 4.05 15.73
CA GLU A 181 -7.25 4.60 15.85
C GLU A 181 -8.35 3.58 16.17
N GLY A 182 -8.04 2.29 16.04
CA GLY A 182 -8.94 1.19 16.40
C GLY A 182 -8.77 0.71 17.84
N ALA A 183 -7.80 1.26 18.58
CA ALA A 183 -7.57 0.96 19.99
C ALA A 183 -8.53 1.75 20.90
#